data_AF-A0A1I2DMR0-F1
#
_entry.id   AF-A0A1I2DMR0-F1
#
_cell.length_a   1.000
_cell.length_b   1.000
_cell.length_c   1.000
_cell.angle_alpha   90.00
_cell.angle_beta   90.00
_cell.angle_gamma   90.00
#
_symmetry.space_group_name_H-M   'P 1'
#
loop_
_entity.id
_entity.type
_entity.pdbx_description
1 polymer ?
#
loop_
_entity_poly.entity_id
_entity_poly.type
_entity_poly.pdbx_seq_one_letter_code
_entity_poly.pdbx_strand_id
1 'polypeptide(L)'
;MAQRAERIAFACLASTFMTVACGDSSQASGTDTAPTSTAPTGITLDPSTGTGTSTGTTDTGTTDEPTGTTATSTTVTPPTSTSTTTTTDPTATDTDTSTTAPPCIGLECQIDPCDGNPDKTTLSGIVFAPEGTLPLYNITVYVPAGPLDPVVEGVTCDTCGDGLPGDPIVATLTNTKGEFTLTGVPSGQDIPLVVSVGKWRREVVLPEVVACADNLAPYDLTRLPRNQSEGHLPKIAMVTGGADPLECLLRKIGIDDSEFTPEDGSGRVNLFEGDGGADQYSNDLNGGADFSSASNLWGSLDTYKKYDMVLMACEGGQNGGAKSNAMRQNLVDYAGLGGRIFLSHWHNIWLEGGPDPWPSTADFVSEPDLPNPVTGKIDTTFPKGMALADWMLHVGGSEVHGEMEIKEAQYTVDSVNEMTSTRWVYTDSPEDTVQYFTFNAPVGVPAEQQCGRVVDSDIHVSSGDNIGEPFPTGCETQGLSPQEKALVFMFFELSACLIPDDEDPIPG
;
A
#
# COMPACT_ATOMS: atom_id res chain seq x y z
N MET A 1 -15.92 10.26 -84.58
CA MET A 1 -16.64 11.43 -85.12
C MET A 1 -17.35 12.10 -83.96
N ALA A 2 -17.42 13.44 -83.91
CA ALA A 2 -18.02 14.27 -82.83
C ALA A 2 -17.35 14.09 -81.44
N GLN A 3 -17.28 15.05 -80.48
CA GLN A 3 -18.09 16.24 -80.11
C GLN A 3 -19.44 15.91 -79.44
N ARG A 4 -19.88 16.59 -78.36
CA ARG A 4 -19.26 17.54 -77.39
C ARG A 4 -20.18 17.71 -76.15
N ALA A 5 -19.83 18.64 -75.25
CA ALA A 5 -20.57 19.18 -74.09
C ALA A 5 -20.50 18.33 -72.79
N GLU A 6 -20.03 18.75 -71.60
CA GLU A 6 -19.66 20.06 -70.93
C GLU A 6 -20.68 20.52 -69.87
N ARG A 7 -20.16 21.10 -68.76
CA ARG A 7 -20.83 21.79 -67.61
C ARG A 7 -21.16 20.90 -66.40
N ILE A 8 -21.01 21.33 -65.14
CA ILE A 8 -20.61 22.65 -64.55
C ILE A 8 -19.64 22.43 -63.35
N ALA A 9 -19.05 23.49 -62.78
CA ALA A 9 -17.95 23.42 -61.78
C ALA A 9 -18.21 24.30 -60.52
N PHE A 10 -17.19 24.42 -59.65
CA PHE A 10 -17.10 25.11 -58.34
C PHE A 10 -17.64 24.32 -57.12
N ALA A 11 -17.02 24.35 -55.93
CA ALA A 11 -15.78 25.04 -55.50
C ALA A 11 -15.02 24.20 -54.43
N CYS A 12 -13.70 24.42 -54.32
CA CYS A 12 -12.95 24.00 -53.13
C CYS A 12 -12.96 25.13 -52.08
N LEU A 13 -13.21 24.79 -50.82
CA LEU A 13 -12.70 25.55 -49.68
C LEU A 13 -11.70 24.66 -48.93
N ALA A 14 -10.55 25.22 -48.59
CA ALA A 14 -9.66 24.64 -47.59
C ALA A 14 -10.02 25.26 -46.23
N SER A 15 -10.33 24.43 -45.24
CA SER A 15 -10.52 24.88 -43.86
C SER A 15 -9.20 24.78 -43.11
N THR A 16 -8.59 25.92 -42.80
CA THR A 16 -7.46 25.99 -41.87
C THR A 16 -7.96 25.72 -40.47
N PHE A 17 -7.53 24.63 -39.84
CA PHE A 17 -7.66 24.46 -38.39
C PHE A 17 -6.66 25.37 -37.69
N MET A 18 -7.16 26.22 -36.79
CA MET A 18 -6.33 26.98 -35.85
C MET A 18 -6.04 26.10 -34.64
N THR A 19 -4.76 25.99 -34.28
CA THR A 19 -4.37 25.56 -32.94
C THR A 19 -4.71 26.66 -31.95
N VAL A 20 -5.38 26.32 -30.85
CA VAL A 20 -5.62 27.24 -29.74
C VAL A 20 -4.53 27.03 -28.72
N ALA A 21 -3.59 27.97 -28.64
CA ALA A 21 -2.66 28.07 -27.52
C ALA A 21 -3.28 28.98 -26.45
N CYS A 22 -3.45 28.46 -25.23
CA CYS A 22 -3.90 29.27 -24.09
C CYS A 22 -2.70 30.07 -23.54
N GLY A 23 -2.63 31.34 -23.88
CA GLY A 23 -1.59 32.25 -23.40
C GLY A 23 -2.02 33.06 -22.17
N ASP A 24 -1.16 33.04 -21.15
CA ASP A 24 -0.88 34.07 -20.14
C ASP A 24 -1.96 35.14 -19.84
N SER A 25 -2.35 35.25 -18.56
CA SER A 25 -3.31 36.26 -18.07
C SER A 25 -2.85 36.96 -16.79
N SER A 26 -1.67 37.57 -16.82
CA SER A 26 -1.34 38.84 -16.14
C SER A 26 -1.86 39.04 -14.70
N GLN A 27 -1.05 38.71 -13.68
CA GLN A 27 -1.31 39.16 -12.32
C GLN A 27 -1.20 40.70 -12.21
N ALA A 28 -2.23 41.33 -11.62
CA ALA A 28 -2.21 42.75 -11.29
C ALA A 28 -1.60 42.98 -9.89
N SER A 29 -0.68 43.93 -9.77
CA SER A 29 0.08 44.20 -8.55
C SER A 29 -0.74 44.94 -7.46
N GLY A 30 -1.47 44.17 -6.66
CA GLY A 30 -2.07 44.65 -5.42
C GLY A 30 -1.00 44.92 -4.35
N THR A 31 -0.75 46.19 -4.03
CA THR A 31 0.15 46.59 -2.94
C THR A 31 -0.66 46.92 -1.69
N ASP A 32 -0.56 46.11 -0.63
CA ASP A 32 -1.18 46.44 0.65
C ASP A 32 -0.28 46.24 1.88
N THR A 33 0.34 47.35 2.26
CA THR A 33 0.41 47.90 3.63
C THR A 33 0.38 46.93 4.83
N ALA A 34 1.55 46.49 5.29
CA ALA A 34 1.68 45.82 6.60
C ALA A 34 1.57 46.81 7.79
N PRO A 35 0.81 46.49 8.85
CA PRO A 35 0.95 47.10 10.17
C PRO A 35 1.93 46.30 11.05
N THR A 36 2.80 46.98 11.78
CA THR A 36 3.75 46.36 12.71
C THR A 36 3.05 45.80 13.96
N SER A 37 3.46 44.60 14.38
CA SER A 37 3.18 44.08 15.72
C SER A 37 4.49 43.73 16.44
N THR A 38 4.56 44.01 17.74
CA THR A 38 5.76 43.87 18.56
C THR A 38 5.84 42.49 19.21
N ALA A 39 7.03 41.86 19.19
CA ALA A 39 7.36 40.79 20.12
C ALA A 39 7.27 41.28 21.58
N PRO A 40 7.04 40.36 22.54
CA PRO A 40 8.21 40.01 23.37
C PRO A 40 8.29 38.55 23.84
N THR A 41 9.53 38.09 24.03
CA THR A 41 10.03 37.11 25.03
C THR A 41 9.24 35.84 25.35
N GLY A 42 9.88 34.68 25.13
CA GLY A 42 9.38 33.36 25.52
C GLY A 42 9.33 33.10 27.04
N ILE A 43 8.77 31.94 27.39
CA ILE A 43 8.38 31.55 28.75
C ILE A 43 9.20 30.33 29.20
N THR A 44 9.79 30.42 30.40
CA THR A 44 10.46 29.30 31.08
C THR A 44 9.45 28.48 31.89
N LEU A 45 9.68 27.16 31.99
CA LEU A 45 8.87 26.27 32.85
C LEU A 45 9.49 26.16 34.25
N ASP A 46 8.71 26.47 35.30
CA ASP A 46 8.78 25.80 36.60
C ASP A 46 7.46 26.06 37.38
N PRO A 47 6.99 25.17 38.30
CA PRO A 47 5.60 25.19 38.78
C PRO A 47 5.41 25.65 40.24
N SER A 48 4.15 25.57 40.68
CA SER A 48 3.65 25.63 42.06
C SER A 48 3.43 27.00 42.71
N THR A 49 2.19 27.26 43.13
CA THR A 49 1.80 27.38 44.55
C THR A 49 0.26 27.45 44.63
N GLY A 50 -0.33 26.93 45.71
CA GLY A 50 -1.79 26.88 45.86
C GLY A 50 -2.27 27.37 47.23
N THR A 51 -3.39 28.09 47.24
CA THR A 51 -4.19 28.43 48.44
C THR A 51 -5.57 28.93 47.98
N GLY A 52 -6.71 28.54 48.56
CA GLY A 52 -6.97 27.53 49.60
C GLY A 52 -7.98 28.02 50.64
N THR A 53 -9.18 27.44 50.71
CA THR A 53 -10.15 27.66 51.81
C THR A 53 -11.01 26.41 52.03
N SER A 54 -11.37 26.14 53.29
CA SER A 54 -11.88 24.85 53.80
C SER A 54 -13.36 24.90 54.20
N THR A 55 -14.04 23.73 54.25
CA THR A 55 -14.90 23.37 55.41
C THR A 55 -15.25 21.88 55.52
N GLY A 56 -14.66 21.19 56.51
CA GLY A 56 -15.28 20.10 57.30
C GLY A 56 -15.46 18.69 56.70
N THR A 57 -15.46 17.58 57.46
CA THR A 57 -15.31 17.37 58.93
C THR A 57 -15.03 15.88 59.24
N THR A 58 -13.93 15.55 59.95
CA THR A 58 -13.59 14.35 60.81
C THR A 58 -14.00 12.91 60.37
N ASP A 59 -13.32 11.79 60.63
CA ASP A 59 -12.02 11.38 61.24
C ASP A 59 -11.95 9.82 61.05
N THR A 60 -10.89 9.00 61.23
CA THR A 60 -9.44 9.03 61.59
C THR A 60 -8.83 7.70 61.04
N GLY A 61 -7.52 7.40 61.03
CA GLY A 61 -6.30 8.10 61.47
C GLY A 61 -5.33 7.17 62.23
N THR A 62 -4.00 7.38 62.10
CA THR A 62 -2.85 6.75 62.83
C THR A 62 -2.63 5.23 62.67
N THR A 63 -1.41 4.64 62.67
CA THR A 63 0.05 5.01 62.80
C THR A 63 0.84 3.84 62.19
N ASP A 64 2.11 3.82 61.76
CA ASP A 64 3.23 4.72 61.43
C ASP A 64 4.37 3.78 60.93
N GLU A 65 5.39 4.32 60.25
CA GLU A 65 6.63 3.62 59.85
C GLU A 65 7.70 3.65 60.99
N PRO A 66 8.96 3.16 60.84
CA PRO A 66 10.01 4.07 60.32
C PRO A 66 11.30 3.46 59.67
N THR A 67 11.57 3.87 58.42
CA THR A 67 12.80 4.47 57.87
C THR A 67 14.11 3.68 57.68
N GLY A 68 14.62 3.75 56.43
CA GLY A 68 16.01 4.14 56.13
C GLY A 68 16.96 3.08 55.54
N THR A 69 18.03 3.41 54.79
CA THR A 69 18.51 4.70 54.23
C THR A 69 19.57 4.44 53.13
N THR A 70 19.47 5.14 51.98
CA THR A 70 20.48 5.31 50.90
C THR A 70 21.09 4.06 50.22
N ALA A 71 21.06 4.04 48.88
CA ALA A 71 21.89 3.15 48.05
C ALA A 71 22.80 3.98 47.13
N THR A 72 24.06 3.54 46.94
CA THR A 72 25.04 4.15 46.03
C THR A 72 25.74 3.08 45.20
N SER A 73 25.95 3.38 43.92
CA SER A 73 26.56 2.53 42.88
C SER A 73 27.86 1.81 43.28
N THR A 74 28.04 0.57 42.79
CA THR A 74 29.30 0.17 42.14
C THR A 74 29.13 -1.02 41.19
N THR A 75 29.73 -0.94 40.01
CA THR A 75 29.76 -1.99 38.97
C THR A 75 31.04 -2.83 39.07
N VAL A 76 30.96 -4.16 38.92
CA VAL A 76 32.14 -5.04 38.80
C VAL A 76 31.88 -6.18 37.81
N THR A 77 32.74 -6.32 36.80
CA THR A 77 32.79 -7.42 35.80
C THR A 77 33.85 -8.48 36.16
N PRO A 78 33.88 -9.66 35.51
CA PRO A 78 34.45 -10.89 36.10
C PRO A 78 35.92 -11.19 35.71
N PRO A 79 36.56 -12.19 36.36
CA PRO A 79 37.79 -12.83 35.90
C PRO A 79 37.55 -14.17 35.17
N THR A 80 38.42 -14.48 34.19
CA THR A 80 38.32 -15.66 33.31
C THR A 80 39.24 -16.82 33.77
N SER A 81 38.96 -18.03 33.26
CA SER A 81 39.61 -19.33 33.52
C SER A 81 41.14 -19.38 33.66
N THR A 82 41.63 -20.38 34.41
CA THR A 82 42.63 -21.32 33.88
C THR A 82 42.53 -22.71 34.54
N SER A 83 43.19 -23.71 33.96
CA SER A 83 42.88 -25.14 34.11
C SER A 83 43.84 -25.95 35.00
N THR A 84 43.39 -27.10 35.51
CA THR A 84 44.25 -28.25 35.79
C THR A 84 43.49 -29.56 35.53
N THR A 85 44.11 -30.52 34.84
CA THR A 85 43.52 -31.83 34.50
C THR A 85 44.28 -32.96 35.17
N THR A 86 43.58 -33.95 35.75
CA THR A 86 44.06 -35.36 35.84
C THR A 86 42.94 -36.33 36.24
N THR A 87 42.46 -37.08 35.24
CA THR A 87 41.86 -38.44 35.27
C THR A 87 41.73 -39.18 36.61
N THR A 88 40.51 -39.61 36.96
CA THR A 88 40.16 -41.06 37.03
C THR A 88 38.65 -41.29 37.13
N ASP A 89 38.17 -42.30 36.41
CA ASP A 89 36.81 -42.85 36.35
C ASP A 89 36.88 -44.31 36.92
N PRO A 90 35.81 -45.04 37.33
CA PRO A 90 34.41 -44.86 36.90
C PRO A 90 33.29 -45.04 37.94
N THR A 91 32.06 -44.86 37.43
CA THR A 91 30.75 -45.31 37.96
C THR A 91 29.98 -44.30 38.82
N ALA A 92 29.44 -43.28 38.17
CA ALA A 92 28.18 -42.64 38.57
C ALA A 92 27.19 -42.77 37.39
N THR A 93 25.92 -43.06 37.69
CA THR A 93 24.91 -43.34 36.66
C THR A 93 24.51 -42.06 35.91
N ASP A 94 24.60 -42.05 34.59
CA ASP A 94 23.85 -41.09 33.77
C ASP A 94 22.35 -41.36 33.96
N THR A 95 21.72 -40.59 34.84
CA THR A 95 20.30 -40.31 34.69
C THR A 95 20.16 -39.38 33.50
N ASP A 96 19.99 -39.98 32.31
CA ASP A 96 19.50 -39.31 31.11
C ASP A 96 18.16 -38.65 31.44
N THR A 97 18.21 -37.40 31.90
CA THR A 97 17.06 -36.51 31.93
C THR A 97 16.82 -36.04 30.51
N SER A 98 16.38 -36.99 29.68
CA SER A 98 15.67 -36.71 28.45
C SER A 98 14.50 -35.80 28.82
N THR A 99 14.69 -34.50 28.64
CA THR A 99 13.61 -33.53 28.59
C THR A 99 12.87 -33.83 27.30
N THR A 100 11.99 -34.82 27.38
CA THR A 100 11.10 -35.20 26.29
C THR A 100 10.44 -33.92 25.81
N ALA A 101 10.64 -33.57 24.53
CA ALA A 101 10.01 -32.41 23.95
C ALA A 101 8.49 -32.51 24.21
N PRO A 102 7.79 -31.38 24.45
CA PRO A 102 6.34 -31.41 24.58
C PRO A 102 5.73 -32.23 23.44
N PRO A 103 4.78 -33.14 23.71
CA PRO A 103 4.13 -33.86 22.62
C PRO A 103 3.49 -32.84 21.68
N CYS A 104 3.61 -33.09 20.38
CA CYS A 104 2.92 -32.31 19.36
C CYS A 104 1.42 -32.23 19.65
N ILE A 105 0.79 -31.15 19.21
CA ILE A 105 -0.66 -30.95 19.22
C ILE A 105 -1.08 -30.83 17.72
N GLY A 106 -2.34 -30.47 17.46
CA GLY A 106 -2.75 -29.79 16.23
C GLY A 106 -2.34 -30.44 14.90
N LEU A 107 -1.82 -29.58 14.02
CA LEU A 107 -1.36 -29.90 12.67
C LEU A 107 0.14 -30.21 12.64
N GLU A 108 0.91 -29.76 13.65
CA GLU A 108 2.32 -30.07 13.77
C GLU A 108 2.58 -31.55 14.08
N CYS A 109 1.59 -32.28 14.64
CA CYS A 109 1.59 -33.75 14.68
C CYS A 109 1.47 -34.44 13.30
N GLN A 110 1.10 -33.71 12.24
CA GLN A 110 0.82 -34.28 10.91
C GLN A 110 1.98 -34.08 9.91
N ILE A 111 3.10 -33.50 10.36
CA ILE A 111 4.35 -33.43 9.61
C ILE A 111 5.01 -34.82 9.65
N ASP A 112 5.01 -35.55 8.52
CA ASP A 112 5.68 -36.86 8.45
C ASP A 112 7.20 -36.69 8.52
N PRO A 113 7.93 -37.49 9.33
CA PRO A 113 9.39 -37.39 9.44
C PRO A 113 10.15 -37.80 8.16
N CYS A 114 9.52 -38.48 7.20
CA CYS A 114 10.02 -38.71 5.85
C CYS A 114 11.48 -39.22 5.78
N ASP A 115 11.75 -40.36 6.41
CA ASP A 115 13.08 -40.96 6.61
C ASP A 115 14.10 -40.09 7.40
N GLY A 116 13.62 -39.13 8.18
CA GLY A 116 14.44 -38.17 8.92
C GLY A 116 14.72 -36.86 8.18
N ASN A 117 13.90 -36.52 7.17
CA ASN A 117 13.89 -35.21 6.53
C ASN A 117 12.43 -34.77 6.24
N PRO A 118 11.74 -34.08 7.17
CA PRO A 118 10.35 -33.66 7.01
C PRO A 118 10.12 -32.71 5.83
N ASP A 119 11.16 -31.95 5.44
CA ASP A 119 11.13 -30.99 4.33
C ASP A 119 10.74 -31.62 2.98
N LYS A 120 10.80 -32.96 2.86
CA LYS A 120 10.33 -33.72 1.68
C LYS A 120 8.82 -33.59 1.42
N THR A 121 8.01 -33.20 2.41
CA THR A 121 6.60 -32.87 2.15
C THR A 121 6.53 -31.41 1.71
N THR A 122 6.40 -31.18 0.41
CA THR A 122 6.35 -29.83 -0.17
C THR A 122 4.95 -29.50 -0.69
N LEU A 123 4.61 -28.21 -0.70
CA LEU A 123 3.43 -27.68 -1.39
C LEU A 123 3.87 -26.46 -2.21
N SER A 124 3.74 -26.56 -3.53
CA SER A 124 4.03 -25.46 -4.45
C SER A 124 2.76 -24.98 -5.16
N GLY A 125 2.78 -23.77 -5.70
CA GLY A 125 1.68 -23.22 -6.48
C GLY A 125 2.00 -21.84 -7.04
N ILE A 126 0.98 -21.17 -7.59
CA ILE A 126 1.06 -19.76 -8.01
C ILE A 126 -0.08 -19.00 -7.32
N VAL A 127 0.21 -17.84 -6.75
CA VAL A 127 -0.83 -16.91 -6.27
C VAL A 127 -1.20 -15.93 -7.37
N PHE A 128 -2.50 -15.72 -7.54
CA PHE A 128 -3.06 -14.80 -8.51
C PHE A 128 -3.86 -13.67 -7.86
N ALA A 129 -4.04 -12.58 -8.60
CA ALA A 129 -5.02 -11.54 -8.32
C ALA A 129 -6.45 -12.12 -8.26
N PRO A 130 -7.42 -11.40 -7.69
CA PRO A 130 -8.81 -11.87 -7.57
C PRO A 130 -9.47 -12.34 -8.88
N GLU A 131 -9.11 -11.78 -10.04
CA GLU A 131 -9.59 -12.26 -11.35
C GLU A 131 -9.03 -13.65 -11.77
N GLY A 132 -7.86 -14.04 -11.25
CA GLY A 132 -7.33 -15.40 -11.33
C GLY A 132 -6.34 -15.71 -12.47
N THR A 133 -5.78 -14.71 -13.16
CA THR A 133 -4.81 -14.92 -14.26
C THR A 133 -3.51 -14.10 -14.13
N LEU A 134 -3.52 -12.96 -13.42
CA LEU A 134 -2.33 -12.16 -13.12
C LEU A 134 -1.62 -12.73 -11.88
N PRO A 135 -0.39 -13.29 -11.99
CA PRO A 135 0.34 -13.78 -10.84
C PRO A 135 0.91 -12.63 -10.00
N LEU A 136 0.95 -12.78 -8.67
CA LEU A 136 1.35 -11.71 -7.75
C LEU A 136 2.67 -12.01 -7.02
N TYR A 137 3.60 -11.06 -7.09
CA TYR A 137 4.80 -11.00 -6.24
C TYR A 137 4.42 -10.66 -4.79
N ASN A 138 5.28 -11.05 -3.83
CA ASN A 138 5.22 -10.63 -2.43
C ASN A 138 3.87 -10.89 -1.71
N ILE A 139 3.27 -12.05 -1.96
CA ILE A 139 2.11 -12.53 -1.21
C ILE A 139 2.55 -13.63 -0.26
N THR A 140 2.17 -13.51 1.02
CA THR A 140 2.42 -14.54 2.02
C THR A 140 1.50 -15.74 1.79
N VAL A 141 2.09 -16.93 1.80
CA VAL A 141 1.37 -18.21 1.81
C VAL A 141 1.81 -19.02 3.02
N TYR A 142 0.88 -19.50 3.84
CA TYR A 142 1.21 -20.23 5.07
C TYR A 142 0.18 -21.28 5.49
N VAL A 143 0.60 -22.23 6.33
CA VAL A 143 -0.27 -23.18 7.03
C VAL A 143 -0.32 -22.80 8.51
N PRO A 144 -1.46 -22.33 9.04
CA PRO A 144 -1.60 -21.96 10.45
C PRO A 144 -1.62 -23.19 11.36
N ALA A 145 -1.10 -23.07 12.59
CA ALA A 145 -1.27 -24.11 13.62
C ALA A 145 -2.63 -24.03 14.32
N GLY A 146 -3.23 -22.83 14.38
CA GLY A 146 -4.50 -22.57 15.07
C GLY A 146 -5.46 -21.66 14.30
N PRO A 147 -6.63 -21.32 14.90
CA PRO A 147 -7.59 -20.41 14.30
C PRO A 147 -7.00 -19.01 14.07
N LEU A 148 -7.38 -18.36 12.97
CA LEU A 148 -6.94 -17.00 12.66
C LEU A 148 -7.77 -15.97 13.45
N ASP A 149 -7.11 -15.02 14.11
CA ASP A 149 -7.80 -13.86 14.68
C ASP A 149 -8.45 -12.99 13.58
N PRO A 150 -9.57 -12.29 13.87
CA PRO A 150 -10.20 -11.37 12.92
C PRO A 150 -9.23 -10.28 12.45
N VAL A 151 -9.35 -9.87 11.17
CA VAL A 151 -8.58 -8.72 10.65
C VAL A 151 -9.08 -7.44 11.34
N VAL A 152 -8.15 -6.58 11.75
CA VAL A 152 -8.48 -5.29 12.38
C VAL A 152 -8.93 -4.30 11.30
N GLU A 153 -10.11 -3.72 11.48
CA GLU A 153 -10.75 -2.80 10.52
C GLU A 153 -10.29 -1.35 10.69
N GLY A 154 -10.06 -0.65 9.58
CA GLY A 154 -9.65 0.76 9.56
C GLY A 154 -8.15 0.95 9.85
N VAL A 155 -7.65 2.18 9.69
CA VAL A 155 -6.20 2.45 9.64
C VAL A 155 -5.42 1.89 10.83
N THR A 156 -4.35 1.16 10.53
CA THR A 156 -3.47 0.51 11.51
C THR A 156 -2.00 0.66 11.12
N CYS A 157 -1.16 0.91 12.12
CA CYS A 157 0.29 0.98 11.99
C CYS A 157 0.87 -0.44 11.89
N ASP A 158 1.10 -0.93 10.66
CA ASP A 158 1.55 -2.29 10.36
C ASP A 158 2.94 -2.30 9.70
N THR A 159 3.90 -2.95 10.37
CA THR A 159 5.35 -2.98 10.06
C THR A 159 5.93 -4.41 10.13
N CYS A 160 5.12 -5.44 9.88
CA CYS A 160 5.54 -6.85 9.93
C CYS A 160 6.15 -7.30 11.27
N GLY A 161 5.76 -6.65 12.38
CA GLY A 161 6.34 -6.87 13.72
C GLY A 161 5.54 -7.78 14.65
N ASP A 162 4.25 -7.95 14.38
CA ASP A 162 3.32 -8.70 15.26
C ASP A 162 3.23 -10.20 14.92
N GLY A 163 3.86 -10.65 13.82
CA GLY A 163 3.80 -12.04 13.36
C GLY A 163 2.54 -12.36 12.54
N LEU A 164 2.53 -13.54 11.92
CA LEU A 164 1.40 -14.04 11.13
C LEU A 164 0.30 -14.67 12.02
N PRO A 165 -0.99 -14.33 11.79
CA PRO A 165 -2.11 -14.88 12.55
C PRO A 165 -2.18 -16.42 12.56
N GLY A 166 -2.53 -16.98 13.71
CA GLY A 166 -2.71 -18.44 13.87
C GLY A 166 -1.41 -19.24 14.01
N ASP A 167 -0.29 -18.59 14.33
CA ASP A 167 1.03 -19.17 14.60
C ASP A 167 1.46 -20.19 13.52
N PRO A 168 1.95 -19.74 12.35
CA PRO A 168 2.17 -20.64 11.21
C PRO A 168 3.23 -21.72 11.47
N ILE A 169 2.89 -22.94 11.05
CA ILE A 169 3.81 -24.09 11.04
C ILE A 169 4.88 -23.90 9.96
N VAL A 170 4.47 -23.40 8.80
CA VAL A 170 5.31 -23.08 7.65
C VAL A 170 4.73 -21.85 6.95
N ALA A 171 5.59 -20.92 6.53
CA ALA A 171 5.24 -19.72 5.78
C ALA A 171 6.28 -19.45 4.68
N THR A 172 5.87 -18.79 3.60
CA THR A 172 6.71 -18.44 2.45
C THR A 172 6.15 -17.20 1.73
N LEU A 173 6.92 -16.62 0.82
CA LEU A 173 6.49 -15.55 -0.08
C LEU A 173 6.45 -16.04 -1.53
N THR A 174 5.67 -15.35 -2.37
CA THR A 174 5.64 -15.57 -3.81
C THR A 174 6.73 -14.77 -4.53
N ASN A 175 7.38 -15.40 -5.51
CA ASN A 175 8.44 -14.77 -6.31
C ASN A 175 7.89 -13.85 -7.42
N THR A 176 8.76 -13.29 -8.26
CA THR A 176 8.40 -12.36 -9.37
C THR A 176 7.57 -12.97 -10.50
N LYS A 177 7.16 -14.24 -10.38
CA LYS A 177 6.18 -14.93 -11.26
C LYS A 177 4.94 -15.41 -10.50
N GLY A 178 4.80 -15.00 -9.23
CA GLY A 178 3.79 -15.50 -8.30
C GLY A 178 3.99 -16.94 -7.80
N GLU A 179 5.10 -17.61 -8.15
CA GLU A 179 5.38 -18.98 -7.71
C GLU A 179 5.74 -18.98 -6.21
N PHE A 180 5.17 -19.93 -5.45
CA PHE A 180 5.55 -20.19 -4.05
C PHE A 180 5.91 -21.68 -3.84
N THR A 181 6.67 -21.96 -2.78
CA THR A 181 6.88 -23.31 -2.24
C THR A 181 6.98 -23.27 -0.73
N LEU A 182 6.21 -24.13 -0.05
CA LEU A 182 6.32 -24.48 1.36
C LEU A 182 7.01 -25.86 1.49
N THR A 183 7.81 -26.06 2.53
CA THR A 183 8.56 -27.30 2.81
C THR A 183 8.36 -27.69 4.28
N GLY A 184 8.13 -28.99 4.55
CA GLY A 184 7.78 -29.46 5.91
C GLY A 184 6.29 -29.33 6.21
N VAL A 185 5.46 -29.37 5.16
CA VAL A 185 4.01 -29.14 5.25
C VAL A 185 3.32 -30.29 5.99
N PRO A 186 2.32 -30.02 6.87
CA PRO A 186 1.42 -31.04 7.39
C PRO A 186 0.76 -31.87 6.29
N SER A 187 0.69 -33.18 6.50
CA SER A 187 0.22 -34.17 5.51
C SER A 187 -1.05 -34.87 5.99
N GLY A 188 -1.99 -35.13 5.07
CA GLY A 188 -3.31 -35.66 5.40
C GLY A 188 -4.41 -35.11 4.52
N GLN A 189 -5.63 -35.08 5.06
CA GLN A 189 -6.82 -34.49 4.44
C GLN A 189 -7.20 -33.20 5.17
N ASP A 190 -7.93 -32.31 4.50
CA ASP A 190 -8.45 -31.06 5.08
C ASP A 190 -7.37 -30.13 5.70
N ILE A 191 -6.23 -29.96 5.02
CA ILE A 191 -5.11 -29.11 5.50
C ILE A 191 -5.43 -27.63 5.21
N PRO A 192 -5.44 -26.72 6.21
CA PRO A 192 -5.70 -25.31 5.98
C PRO A 192 -4.51 -24.62 5.27
N LEU A 193 -4.82 -23.65 4.42
CA LEU A 193 -3.86 -22.78 3.75
C LEU A 193 -4.38 -21.35 3.80
N VAL A 194 -3.50 -20.40 4.08
CA VAL A 194 -3.79 -18.97 4.05
C VAL A 194 -2.97 -18.32 2.94
N VAL A 195 -3.61 -17.40 2.21
CA VAL A 195 -2.97 -16.54 1.20
C VAL A 195 -3.31 -15.09 1.55
N SER A 196 -2.29 -14.26 1.81
CA SER A 196 -2.51 -12.91 2.32
C SER A 196 -1.44 -11.90 1.96
N VAL A 197 -1.86 -10.64 1.81
CA VAL A 197 -0.98 -9.46 1.75
C VAL A 197 -1.64 -8.36 2.60
N GLY A 198 -1.01 -8.06 3.74
CA GLY A 198 -1.60 -7.25 4.82
C GLY A 198 -3.04 -7.65 5.14
N LYS A 199 -3.98 -6.74 4.90
CA LYS A 199 -5.42 -6.95 5.20
C LYS A 199 -6.20 -7.68 4.11
N TRP A 200 -5.59 -8.02 2.98
CA TRP A 200 -6.18 -8.95 2.02
C TRP A 200 -5.85 -10.37 2.49
N ARG A 201 -6.86 -11.19 2.83
CA ARG A 201 -6.64 -12.53 3.44
C ARG A 201 -7.67 -13.56 2.98
N ARG A 202 -7.21 -14.64 2.36
CA ARG A 202 -8.00 -15.85 2.08
C ARG A 202 -7.63 -16.97 3.05
N GLU A 203 -8.63 -17.67 3.56
CA GLU A 203 -8.45 -18.96 4.22
C GLU A 203 -9.13 -20.03 3.35
N VAL A 204 -8.42 -21.11 3.01
CA VAL A 204 -8.91 -22.20 2.18
C VAL A 204 -8.48 -23.55 2.78
N VAL A 205 -9.17 -24.62 2.40
CA VAL A 205 -8.86 -25.98 2.84
C VAL A 205 -8.42 -26.81 1.64
N LEU A 206 -7.21 -27.36 1.71
CA LEU A 206 -6.67 -28.29 0.73
C LEU A 206 -7.27 -29.69 0.99
N PRO A 207 -7.83 -30.37 -0.02
CA PRO A 207 -8.50 -31.64 0.19
C PRO A 207 -7.53 -32.76 0.61
N GLU A 208 -6.32 -32.77 0.06
CA GLU A 208 -5.27 -33.75 0.39
C GLU A 208 -3.87 -33.14 0.21
N VAL A 209 -2.95 -33.45 1.13
CA VAL A 209 -1.50 -33.22 1.01
C VAL A 209 -0.80 -34.55 1.27
N VAL A 210 -0.11 -35.08 0.25
CA VAL A 210 0.57 -36.37 0.29
C VAL A 210 1.91 -36.24 0.99
N ALA A 211 2.12 -37.03 2.04
CA ALA A 211 3.37 -37.10 2.79
C ALA A 211 4.58 -37.46 1.91
N CYS A 212 5.71 -36.81 2.18
CA CYS A 212 7.02 -37.10 1.58
C CYS A 212 7.07 -37.00 0.05
N ALA A 213 6.20 -36.17 -0.53
CA ALA A 213 6.06 -35.93 -1.95
C ALA A 213 5.88 -34.44 -2.24
N ASP A 214 6.09 -34.08 -3.52
CA ASP A 214 5.77 -32.74 -4.01
C ASP A 214 4.28 -32.61 -4.32
N ASN A 215 3.61 -31.67 -3.66
CA ASN A 215 2.19 -31.37 -3.87
C ASN A 215 2.01 -30.06 -4.64
N LEU A 216 0.95 -29.99 -5.45
CA LEU A 216 0.57 -28.79 -6.19
C LEU A 216 -0.77 -28.26 -5.66
N ALA A 217 -0.76 -27.02 -5.17
CA ALA A 217 -1.96 -26.35 -4.71
C ALA A 217 -2.90 -26.00 -5.89
N PRO A 218 -4.22 -26.23 -5.79
CA PRO A 218 -5.17 -25.83 -6.84
C PRO A 218 -5.24 -24.30 -7.00
N TYR A 219 -5.14 -23.82 -8.24
CA TYR A 219 -5.09 -22.39 -8.57
C TYR A 219 -6.33 -21.60 -8.10
N ASP A 220 -7.49 -22.25 -8.09
CA ASP A 220 -8.77 -21.70 -7.62
C ASP A 220 -8.80 -21.50 -6.10
N LEU A 221 -7.92 -22.18 -5.36
CA LEU A 221 -7.70 -21.99 -3.92
C LEU A 221 -6.58 -20.97 -3.63
N THR A 222 -5.60 -20.79 -4.52
CA THR A 222 -4.42 -19.93 -4.27
C THR A 222 -4.54 -18.48 -4.76
N ARG A 223 -5.58 -18.08 -5.50
CA ARG A 223 -5.84 -16.65 -5.77
C ARG A 223 -6.36 -15.90 -4.53
N LEU A 224 -6.16 -14.58 -4.48
CA LEU A 224 -6.79 -13.70 -3.49
C LEU A 224 -8.35 -13.66 -3.65
N PRO A 225 -9.12 -13.38 -2.58
CA PRO A 225 -10.58 -13.28 -2.63
C PRO A 225 -11.06 -12.03 -3.36
N ARG A 226 -12.14 -12.15 -4.13
CA ARG A 226 -12.79 -11.04 -4.86
C ARG A 226 -13.91 -10.32 -4.10
N ASN A 227 -14.39 -10.94 -3.03
CA ASN A 227 -15.49 -10.45 -2.21
C ASN A 227 -15.42 -11.02 -0.78
N GLN A 228 -16.22 -10.45 0.13
CA GLN A 228 -16.30 -10.81 1.55
C GLN A 228 -16.80 -12.23 1.85
N SER A 229 -17.34 -12.95 0.86
CA SER A 229 -17.74 -14.36 1.02
C SER A 229 -16.61 -15.35 0.74
N GLU A 230 -15.51 -14.89 0.15
CA GLU A 230 -14.32 -15.72 -0.13
C GLU A 230 -13.14 -15.44 0.82
N GLY A 231 -13.17 -14.31 1.54
CA GLY A 231 -12.11 -13.88 2.47
C GLY A 231 -12.22 -12.39 2.80
N HIS A 232 -11.18 -11.82 3.40
CA HIS A 232 -11.12 -10.39 3.75
C HIS A 232 -10.40 -9.59 2.65
N LEU A 233 -10.87 -8.36 2.42
CA LEU A 233 -10.24 -7.35 1.55
C LEU A 233 -10.03 -6.07 2.36
N PRO A 234 -9.00 -5.25 2.11
CA PRO A 234 -8.89 -3.92 2.71
C PRO A 234 -10.12 -3.05 2.41
N LYS A 235 -10.46 -2.13 3.31
CA LYS A 235 -11.52 -1.12 3.11
C LYS A 235 -10.92 0.07 2.37
N ILE A 236 -11.35 0.27 1.12
CA ILE A 236 -10.76 1.23 0.17
C ILE A 236 -11.67 2.44 -0.01
N ALA A 237 -11.13 3.64 0.15
CA ALA A 237 -11.71 4.87 -0.39
C ALA A 237 -11.10 5.14 -1.76
N MET A 238 -11.95 5.38 -2.76
CA MET A 238 -11.54 5.58 -4.16
C MET A 238 -12.19 6.87 -4.68
N VAL A 239 -11.40 7.91 -4.89
CA VAL A 239 -11.86 9.20 -5.43
C VAL A 239 -11.71 9.20 -6.95
N THR A 240 -12.82 9.34 -7.67
CA THR A 240 -12.87 9.44 -9.13
C THR A 240 -12.28 10.76 -9.63
N GLY A 241 -11.87 10.85 -10.90
CA GLY A 241 -11.26 12.07 -11.44
C GLY A 241 -11.47 12.29 -12.94
N GLY A 242 -11.51 13.56 -13.36
CA GLY A 242 -11.78 14.00 -14.72
C GLY A 242 -10.69 13.73 -15.77
N ALA A 243 -9.59 13.07 -15.42
CA ALA A 243 -8.51 12.70 -16.33
C ALA A 243 -8.01 11.25 -16.22
N ASP A 244 -8.38 10.50 -15.17
CA ASP A 244 -8.01 9.09 -15.00
C ASP A 244 -9.19 8.27 -14.39
N PRO A 245 -9.78 7.29 -15.11
CA PRO A 245 -10.87 6.45 -14.62
C PRO A 245 -10.36 5.29 -13.74
N LEU A 246 -9.54 5.61 -12.74
CA LEU A 246 -8.77 4.65 -11.93
C LEU A 246 -9.64 3.64 -11.16
N GLU A 247 -10.89 3.97 -10.86
CA GLU A 247 -11.85 3.04 -10.25
C GLU A 247 -12.06 1.76 -11.10
N CYS A 248 -11.83 1.83 -12.41
CA CYS A 248 -11.88 0.68 -13.30
C CYS A 248 -10.72 -0.31 -13.07
N LEU A 249 -9.57 0.13 -12.54
CA LEU A 249 -8.46 -0.77 -12.20
C LEU A 249 -8.84 -1.75 -11.08
N LEU A 250 -9.52 -1.25 -10.03
CA LEU A 250 -10.01 -2.07 -8.93
C LEU A 250 -10.98 -3.16 -9.41
N ARG A 251 -11.74 -2.88 -10.46
CA ARG A 251 -12.61 -3.86 -11.13
C ARG A 251 -11.81 -4.85 -11.98
N LYS A 252 -10.79 -4.40 -12.74
CA LYS A 252 -9.94 -5.25 -13.60
C LYS A 252 -9.05 -6.23 -12.82
N ILE A 253 -8.58 -5.88 -11.61
CA ILE A 253 -7.92 -6.86 -10.72
C ILE A 253 -8.89 -7.92 -10.18
N GLY A 254 -10.20 -7.73 -10.40
CA GLY A 254 -11.25 -8.72 -10.11
C GLY A 254 -11.94 -8.54 -8.78
N ILE A 255 -12.05 -7.34 -8.20
CA ILE A 255 -13.02 -7.10 -7.13
C ILE A 255 -14.44 -7.22 -7.72
N ASP A 256 -15.32 -8.00 -7.10
CA ASP A 256 -16.71 -8.14 -7.56
C ASP A 256 -17.47 -6.81 -7.44
N ASP A 257 -18.31 -6.48 -8.44
CA ASP A 257 -19.14 -5.26 -8.47
C ASP A 257 -19.96 -5.02 -7.18
N SER A 258 -20.33 -6.09 -6.45
CA SER A 258 -21.06 -6.01 -5.17
C SER A 258 -20.26 -5.42 -4.01
N GLU A 259 -18.94 -5.29 -4.13
CA GLU A 259 -18.09 -4.64 -3.11
C GLU A 259 -18.00 -3.12 -3.29
N PHE A 260 -18.43 -2.58 -4.43
CA PHE A 260 -18.46 -1.15 -4.70
C PHE A 260 -19.79 -0.57 -4.20
N THR A 261 -19.78 0.21 -3.11
CA THR A 261 -20.99 0.71 -2.44
C THR A 261 -20.85 2.15 -1.93
N PRO A 262 -21.96 2.88 -1.68
CA PRO A 262 -21.93 4.16 -0.95
C PRO A 262 -21.30 4.04 0.45
N GLU A 263 -20.95 5.17 1.10
CA GLU A 263 -20.29 5.19 2.42
C GLU A 263 -21.03 4.40 3.53
N ASP A 264 -22.36 4.31 3.48
CA ASP A 264 -23.19 3.56 4.45
C ASP A 264 -23.44 2.09 4.03
N GLY A 265 -22.92 1.69 2.86
CA GLY A 265 -22.95 0.33 2.35
C GLY A 265 -21.88 -0.59 2.95
N SER A 266 -22.14 -1.89 2.88
CA SER A 266 -21.29 -2.93 3.47
C SER A 266 -20.12 -3.38 2.58
N GLY A 267 -19.98 -2.86 1.37
CA GLY A 267 -18.93 -3.28 0.42
C GLY A 267 -17.55 -2.78 0.83
N ARG A 268 -16.48 -3.43 0.33
CA ARG A 268 -15.10 -3.09 0.67
C ARG A 268 -14.53 -1.88 -0.10
N VAL A 269 -15.16 -1.43 -1.18
CA VAL A 269 -14.78 -0.19 -1.91
C VAL A 269 -15.89 0.86 -1.78
N ASN A 270 -15.53 2.09 -1.39
CA ASN A 270 -16.42 3.24 -1.46
C ASN A 270 -15.92 4.25 -2.50
N LEU A 271 -16.80 4.60 -3.44
CA LEU A 271 -16.53 5.62 -4.47
C LEU A 271 -16.90 7.01 -3.94
N PHE A 272 -16.03 7.98 -4.21
CA PHE A 272 -16.21 9.38 -3.89
C PHE A 272 -16.09 10.23 -5.17
N GLU A 273 -16.99 11.20 -5.32
CA GLU A 273 -16.96 12.18 -6.42
C GLU A 273 -15.76 13.11 -6.24
N GLY A 274 -14.76 13.00 -7.12
CA GLY A 274 -13.76 14.03 -7.39
C GLY A 274 -14.09 14.81 -8.67
N ASP A 275 -13.43 15.93 -8.87
CA ASP A 275 -13.75 16.88 -9.95
C ASP A 275 -13.60 16.24 -11.34
N GLY A 276 -14.65 16.38 -12.15
CA GLY A 276 -14.77 15.80 -13.49
C GLY A 276 -14.91 14.27 -13.57
N GLY A 277 -14.81 13.54 -12.46
CA GLY A 277 -14.91 12.08 -12.42
C GLY A 277 -16.34 11.55 -12.58
N ALA A 278 -16.51 10.23 -12.47
CA ALA A 278 -17.86 9.65 -12.30
C ALA A 278 -18.47 10.10 -10.96
N ASP A 279 -19.75 10.46 -10.97
CA ASP A 279 -20.48 11.08 -9.85
C ASP A 279 -21.54 10.14 -9.23
N GLN A 280 -21.87 9.02 -9.88
CA GLN A 280 -22.95 8.12 -9.49
C GLN A 280 -22.72 6.67 -9.95
N TYR A 281 -23.42 5.72 -9.33
CA TYR A 281 -23.51 4.35 -9.81
C TYR A 281 -24.45 4.25 -11.03
N SER A 282 -24.23 3.24 -11.87
CA SER A 282 -25.19 2.84 -12.90
C SER A 282 -26.50 2.29 -12.28
N ASN A 283 -27.62 2.34 -13.01
CA ASN A 283 -28.93 1.91 -12.47
C ASN A 283 -28.97 0.45 -11.97
N ASP A 284 -28.13 -0.43 -12.54
CA ASP A 284 -28.06 -1.86 -12.19
C ASP A 284 -27.19 -2.12 -10.94
N LEU A 285 -26.41 -1.14 -10.47
CA LEU A 285 -25.55 -1.22 -9.28
C LEU A 285 -25.98 -0.17 -8.24
N ASN A 286 -26.22 -0.58 -6.99
CA ASN A 286 -26.72 0.30 -5.92
C ASN A 286 -28.01 1.10 -6.25
N GLY A 287 -28.70 0.76 -7.35
CA GLY A 287 -29.92 1.44 -7.79
C GLY A 287 -29.70 2.82 -8.41
N GLY A 288 -28.50 3.14 -8.89
CA GLY A 288 -28.18 4.46 -9.45
C GLY A 288 -27.99 5.56 -8.39
N ALA A 289 -27.38 5.23 -7.26
CA ALA A 289 -27.12 6.18 -6.18
C ALA A 289 -25.95 7.12 -6.51
N ASP A 290 -26.06 8.39 -6.10
CA ASP A 290 -24.99 9.39 -6.17
C ASP A 290 -23.81 8.98 -5.26
N PHE A 291 -22.58 9.36 -5.62
CA PHE A 291 -21.41 9.24 -4.75
C PHE A 291 -21.41 10.34 -3.68
N SER A 292 -20.62 10.15 -2.63
CA SER A 292 -20.34 11.24 -1.69
C SER A 292 -19.17 12.08 -2.21
N SER A 293 -19.32 13.41 -2.20
CA SER A 293 -18.22 14.31 -2.59
C SER A 293 -16.95 14.02 -1.79
N ALA A 294 -15.80 13.96 -2.46
CA ALA A 294 -14.51 13.66 -1.83
C ALA A 294 -14.13 14.66 -0.72
N SER A 295 -14.72 15.86 -0.70
CA SER A 295 -14.63 16.79 0.42
C SER A 295 -15.12 16.22 1.78
N ASN A 296 -16.00 15.21 1.79
CA ASN A 296 -16.44 14.50 3.00
C ASN A 296 -15.33 13.60 3.59
N LEU A 297 -14.57 12.95 2.71
CA LEU A 297 -13.39 12.15 3.07
C LEU A 297 -12.27 13.08 3.53
N TRP A 298 -11.87 14.01 2.68
CA TRP A 298 -10.76 14.93 2.91
C TRP A 298 -10.98 15.83 4.13
N GLY A 299 -12.23 16.25 4.37
CA GLY A 299 -12.59 17.13 5.48
C GLY A 299 -12.51 16.50 6.87
N SER A 300 -12.29 15.18 6.99
CA SER A 300 -12.43 14.45 8.24
C SER A 300 -11.40 13.33 8.40
N LEU A 301 -10.43 13.53 9.29
CA LEU A 301 -9.51 12.48 9.74
C LEU A 301 -10.26 11.25 10.32
N ASP A 302 -11.43 11.45 10.93
CA ASP A 302 -12.26 10.35 11.44
C ASP A 302 -13.07 9.64 10.34
N THR A 303 -13.15 10.23 9.13
CA THR A 303 -13.61 9.53 7.92
C THR A 303 -12.46 8.74 7.31
N TYR A 304 -11.27 9.34 7.16
CA TYR A 304 -10.06 8.64 6.70
C TYR A 304 -9.76 7.38 7.50
N LYS A 305 -9.84 7.43 8.85
CA LYS A 305 -9.59 6.26 9.73
C LYS A 305 -10.48 5.04 9.48
N LYS A 306 -11.63 5.19 8.80
CA LYS A 306 -12.50 4.06 8.42
C LYS A 306 -11.85 3.16 7.35
N TYR A 307 -10.85 3.67 6.65
CA TYR A 307 -10.23 3.06 5.48
C TYR A 307 -8.83 2.54 5.79
N ASP A 308 -8.45 1.48 5.10
CA ASP A 308 -7.09 0.92 5.09
C ASP A 308 -6.26 1.54 3.97
N MET A 309 -6.92 1.92 2.86
CA MET A 309 -6.30 2.50 1.67
C MET A 309 -7.13 3.66 1.12
N VAL A 310 -6.45 4.69 0.60
CA VAL A 310 -7.04 5.81 -0.13
C VAL A 310 -6.38 5.91 -1.50
N LEU A 311 -7.16 5.77 -2.57
CA LEU A 311 -6.74 5.95 -3.96
C LEU A 311 -7.41 7.23 -4.49
N MET A 312 -6.66 8.11 -5.15
CA MET A 312 -7.18 9.35 -5.72
C MET A 312 -6.72 9.53 -7.17
N ALA A 313 -7.69 9.48 -8.09
CA ALA A 313 -7.49 9.54 -9.53
C ALA A 313 -7.34 10.98 -10.02
N CYS A 314 -6.60 11.20 -11.11
CA CYS A 314 -6.35 12.57 -11.60
C CYS A 314 -7.64 13.33 -11.93
N GLU A 315 -7.89 14.44 -11.23
CA GLU A 315 -9.02 15.36 -11.46
C GLU A 315 -8.86 16.25 -12.72
N GLY A 316 -7.73 16.15 -13.44
CA GLY A 316 -7.40 17.05 -14.55
C GLY A 316 -6.89 18.44 -14.13
N GLY A 317 -6.80 18.72 -12.82
CA GLY A 317 -6.13 19.89 -12.26
C GLY A 317 -5.96 19.81 -10.74
N GLN A 318 -4.99 20.53 -10.18
CA GLN A 318 -4.68 20.45 -8.73
C GLN A 318 -5.88 20.79 -7.83
N ASN A 319 -6.81 21.64 -8.28
CA ASN A 319 -7.98 22.06 -7.53
C ASN A 319 -7.68 22.51 -6.08
N GLY A 320 -6.51 23.14 -5.88
CA GLY A 320 -5.97 23.50 -4.56
C GLY A 320 -6.85 24.45 -3.73
N GLY A 321 -7.81 25.13 -4.36
CA GLY A 321 -8.84 25.94 -3.68
C GLY A 321 -9.95 25.12 -3.02
N ALA A 322 -10.23 23.90 -3.49
CA ALA A 322 -11.12 22.94 -2.84
C ALA A 322 -10.38 22.16 -1.74
N LYS A 323 -9.12 21.77 -2.01
CA LYS A 323 -8.25 21.02 -1.10
C LYS A 323 -7.61 21.95 -0.05
N SER A 324 -8.36 22.34 0.99
CA SER A 324 -7.90 23.28 2.03
C SER A 324 -6.72 22.75 2.87
N ASN A 325 -5.93 23.62 3.50
CA ASN A 325 -4.79 23.21 4.35
C ASN A 325 -5.18 22.25 5.48
N ALA A 326 -6.39 22.37 6.03
CA ALA A 326 -6.89 21.44 7.06
C ALA A 326 -7.18 20.04 6.49
N MET A 327 -7.66 19.96 5.25
CA MET A 327 -7.83 18.69 4.52
C MET A 327 -6.48 18.05 4.21
N ARG A 328 -5.47 18.85 3.84
CA ARG A 328 -4.10 18.36 3.61
C ARG A 328 -3.49 17.80 4.89
N GLN A 329 -3.68 18.50 6.02
CA GLN A 329 -3.28 17.98 7.34
C GLN A 329 -3.98 16.66 7.68
N ASN A 330 -5.29 16.52 7.43
CA ASN A 330 -6.00 15.25 7.68
C ASN A 330 -5.37 14.06 6.91
N LEU A 331 -4.90 14.26 5.68
CA LEU A 331 -4.24 13.22 4.90
C LEU A 331 -2.86 12.86 5.47
N VAL A 332 -2.08 13.85 5.90
CA VAL A 332 -0.78 13.63 6.58
C VAL A 332 -0.96 12.91 7.91
N ASP A 333 -1.97 13.28 8.70
CA ASP A 333 -2.31 12.65 9.96
C ASP A 333 -2.79 11.20 9.74
N TYR A 334 -3.57 10.93 8.69
CA TYR A 334 -3.98 9.57 8.29
C TYR A 334 -2.77 8.71 7.88
N ALA A 335 -1.86 9.25 7.05
CA ALA A 335 -0.63 8.56 6.69
C ALA A 335 0.22 8.23 7.94
N GLY A 336 0.36 9.18 8.86
CA GLY A 336 1.08 9.00 10.13
C GLY A 336 0.47 7.99 11.10
N LEU A 337 -0.76 7.53 10.86
CA LEU A 337 -1.43 6.46 11.62
C LEU A 337 -1.27 5.06 11.00
N GLY A 338 -0.58 4.95 9.85
CA GLY A 338 -0.47 3.71 9.06
C GLY A 338 -1.14 3.78 7.69
N GLY A 339 -1.75 4.91 7.33
CA GLY A 339 -2.52 5.05 6.10
C GLY A 339 -1.73 4.70 4.84
N ARG A 340 -2.37 3.91 3.96
CA ARG A 340 -1.89 3.63 2.61
C ARG A 340 -2.54 4.62 1.64
N ILE A 341 -1.75 5.28 0.81
CA ILE A 341 -2.20 6.35 -0.11
C ILE A 341 -1.62 6.11 -1.50
N PHE A 342 -2.45 6.25 -2.53
CA PHE A 342 -2.04 6.41 -3.93
C PHE A 342 -2.57 7.72 -4.51
N LEU A 343 -1.67 8.51 -5.12
CA LEU A 343 -1.96 9.78 -5.77
C LEU A 343 -1.65 9.69 -7.27
N SER A 344 -2.61 10.04 -8.13
CA SER A 344 -2.36 10.23 -9.57
C SER A 344 -2.20 11.73 -9.91
N HIS A 345 -1.09 12.05 -10.55
CA HIS A 345 -0.72 13.30 -11.20
C HIS A 345 -1.11 14.55 -10.39
N TRP A 346 -2.19 15.24 -10.75
CA TRP A 346 -2.60 16.49 -10.09
C TRP A 346 -3.01 16.34 -8.61
N HIS A 347 -3.00 15.12 -8.06
CA HIS A 347 -3.02 14.91 -6.62
C HIS A 347 -1.67 15.22 -5.91
N ASN A 348 -0.60 15.51 -6.65
CA ASN A 348 0.68 16.06 -6.15
C ASN A 348 0.51 17.29 -5.22
N ILE A 349 -0.58 18.05 -5.36
CA ILE A 349 -1.01 19.16 -4.48
C ILE A 349 -1.16 18.78 -3.00
N TRP A 350 -1.38 17.49 -2.70
CA TRP A 350 -1.35 16.97 -1.33
C TRP A 350 0.06 16.98 -0.74
N LEU A 351 1.07 16.86 -1.59
CA LEU A 351 2.50 16.81 -1.25
C LEU A 351 3.12 18.21 -1.34
N GLU A 352 3.17 18.81 -2.54
CA GLU A 352 3.69 20.15 -2.83
C GLU A 352 3.01 21.21 -1.94
N GLY A 353 1.69 21.11 -1.84
CA GLY A 353 0.87 22.00 -1.02
C GLY A 353 0.67 21.52 0.42
N GLY A 354 1.31 20.42 0.82
CA GLY A 354 1.15 19.79 2.13
C GLY A 354 1.75 20.61 3.29
N PRO A 355 1.49 20.20 4.56
CA PRO A 355 2.24 20.71 5.70
C PRO A 355 3.67 20.16 5.72
N ASP A 356 4.61 20.93 6.29
CA ASP A 356 6.00 20.46 6.46
C ASP A 356 6.07 19.11 7.21
N PRO A 357 6.90 18.15 6.78
CA PRO A 357 7.92 18.26 5.72
C PRO A 357 7.48 17.68 4.36
N TRP A 358 6.18 17.45 4.09
CA TRP A 358 5.72 16.81 2.84
C TRP A 358 6.14 17.53 1.55
N PRO A 359 6.18 18.87 1.46
CA PRO A 359 6.71 19.57 0.30
C PRO A 359 8.20 19.35 0.01
N SER A 360 8.91 18.57 0.83
CA SER A 360 10.33 18.22 0.66
C SER A 360 10.59 16.77 0.26
N THR A 361 9.56 15.98 -0.07
CA THR A 361 9.74 14.61 -0.60
C THR A 361 10.21 14.59 -2.05
N ALA A 362 9.87 15.62 -2.83
CA ALA A 362 10.20 15.75 -4.25
C ALA A 362 10.32 17.22 -4.68
N ASP A 363 11.01 17.46 -5.79
CA ASP A 363 11.08 18.75 -6.47
C ASP A 363 9.93 18.82 -7.49
N PHE A 364 8.85 19.52 -7.11
CA PHE A 364 7.65 19.67 -7.94
C PHE A 364 7.78 20.81 -8.96
N VAL A 365 7.27 20.56 -10.17
CA VAL A 365 7.31 21.48 -11.32
C VAL A 365 5.95 21.52 -12.04
N SER A 366 5.87 22.27 -13.14
CA SER A 366 4.67 22.40 -13.98
C SER A 366 5.09 22.63 -15.43
N GLU A 367 5.89 21.71 -15.97
CA GLU A 367 6.40 21.76 -17.34
C GLU A 367 5.42 21.05 -18.31
N PRO A 368 5.59 21.19 -19.64
CA PRO A 368 4.71 20.54 -20.61
C PRO A 368 4.81 19.00 -20.58
N ASP A 369 3.65 18.34 -20.71
CA ASP A 369 3.50 16.88 -20.74
C ASP A 369 4.45 16.19 -21.74
N LEU A 370 4.87 14.97 -21.40
CA LEU A 370 5.80 14.19 -22.21
C LEU A 370 5.15 13.65 -23.50
N PRO A 371 5.96 13.23 -24.50
CA PRO A 371 5.43 12.59 -25.70
C PRO A 371 4.55 11.38 -25.37
N ASN A 372 3.42 11.23 -26.07
CA ASN A 372 2.49 10.12 -25.87
C ASN A 372 2.56 9.13 -27.05
N PRO A 373 3.06 7.88 -26.87
CA PRO A 373 3.68 7.33 -25.66
C PRO A 373 5.16 7.73 -25.48
N VAL A 374 5.68 7.54 -24.27
CA VAL A 374 7.10 7.61 -23.91
C VAL A 374 7.57 6.27 -23.31
N THR A 375 8.88 6.03 -23.30
CA THR A 375 9.48 4.87 -22.64
C THR A 375 9.89 5.24 -21.22
N GLY A 376 9.16 4.71 -20.24
CA GLY A 376 9.58 4.73 -18.84
C GLY A 376 10.71 3.72 -18.59
N LYS A 377 11.57 4.06 -17.63
CA LYS A 377 12.64 3.23 -17.08
C LYS A 377 12.24 2.85 -15.65
N ILE A 378 12.33 1.57 -15.32
CA ILE A 378 12.16 1.08 -13.95
C ILE A 378 13.51 1.18 -13.27
N ASP A 379 13.57 1.85 -12.12
CA ASP A 379 14.79 1.97 -11.35
C ASP A 379 15.11 0.62 -10.68
N THR A 380 16.21 -0.01 -11.11
CA THR A 380 16.63 -1.36 -10.69
C THR A 380 17.78 -1.32 -9.69
N THR A 381 18.02 -0.17 -9.05
CA THR A 381 19.12 -0.01 -8.07
C THR A 381 18.82 -0.58 -6.68
N PHE A 382 17.55 -0.89 -6.37
CA PHE A 382 17.07 -1.47 -5.11
C PHE A 382 16.26 -2.77 -5.35
N PRO A 383 16.11 -3.66 -4.34
CA PRO A 383 15.56 -5.00 -4.54
C PRO A 383 14.14 -5.02 -5.12
N LYS A 384 13.23 -4.18 -4.59
CA LYS A 384 11.84 -4.16 -5.05
C LYS A 384 11.69 -3.56 -6.45
N GLY A 385 12.55 -2.62 -6.84
CA GLY A 385 12.61 -2.07 -8.21
C GLY A 385 13.11 -3.10 -9.22
N MET A 386 14.11 -3.93 -8.84
CA MET A 386 14.49 -5.12 -9.59
C MET A 386 13.33 -6.13 -9.70
N ALA A 387 12.59 -6.35 -8.61
CA ALA A 387 11.44 -7.24 -8.60
C ALA A 387 10.29 -6.75 -9.51
N LEU A 388 10.03 -5.43 -9.57
CA LEU A 388 9.10 -4.82 -10.51
C LEU A 388 9.54 -5.03 -11.97
N ALA A 389 10.83 -4.84 -12.28
CA ALA A 389 11.37 -5.05 -13.63
C ALA A 389 11.28 -6.52 -14.09
N ASP A 390 11.57 -7.47 -13.19
CA ASP A 390 11.39 -8.90 -13.44
C ASP A 390 9.91 -9.27 -13.62
N TRP A 391 9.04 -8.83 -12.70
CA TRP A 391 7.62 -9.14 -12.72
C TRP A 391 6.94 -8.57 -13.98
N MET A 392 7.27 -7.33 -14.38
CA MET A 392 6.77 -6.71 -15.60
C MET A 392 7.11 -7.50 -16.87
N LEU A 393 8.26 -8.19 -16.94
CA LEU A 393 8.50 -9.15 -18.02
C LEU A 393 7.62 -10.40 -17.88
N HIS A 394 7.57 -11.01 -16.70
CA HIS A 394 6.83 -12.25 -16.48
C HIS A 394 5.31 -12.12 -16.75
N VAL A 395 4.70 -10.98 -16.42
CA VAL A 395 3.26 -10.73 -16.69
C VAL A 395 2.99 -10.11 -18.06
N GLY A 396 4.01 -9.93 -18.91
CA GLY A 396 3.87 -9.24 -20.20
C GLY A 396 3.36 -7.80 -20.03
N GLY A 397 3.85 -7.10 -19.01
CA GLY A 397 3.75 -5.65 -18.86
C GLY A 397 4.86 -4.92 -19.63
N SER A 398 5.95 -5.61 -19.99
CA SER A 398 7.00 -5.09 -20.86
C SER A 398 7.58 -6.16 -21.79
N GLU A 399 8.21 -5.72 -22.88
CA GLU A 399 9.04 -6.54 -23.77
C GLU A 399 10.55 -6.45 -23.45
N VAL A 400 10.96 -5.47 -22.61
CA VAL A 400 12.37 -5.17 -22.29
C VAL A 400 12.54 -5.02 -20.78
N HIS A 401 13.56 -5.68 -20.21
CA HIS A 401 13.84 -5.60 -18.78
C HIS A 401 14.18 -4.17 -18.37
N GLY A 402 13.56 -3.67 -17.31
CA GLY A 402 13.79 -2.31 -16.81
C GLY A 402 13.14 -1.20 -17.64
N GLU A 403 12.26 -1.51 -18.61
CA GLU A 403 11.52 -0.50 -19.39
C GLU A 403 10.00 -0.76 -19.36
N MET A 404 9.19 0.26 -19.66
CA MET A 404 7.74 0.13 -19.89
C MET A 404 7.22 1.22 -20.85
N GLU A 405 6.15 0.91 -21.60
CA GLU A 405 5.40 1.94 -22.35
C GLU A 405 4.52 2.74 -21.36
N ILE A 406 4.63 4.07 -21.38
CA ILE A 406 3.75 4.98 -20.65
C ILE A 406 2.97 5.82 -21.67
N LYS A 407 1.65 5.87 -21.51
CA LYS A 407 0.76 6.81 -22.19
C LYS A 407 0.31 7.87 -21.20
N GLU A 408 0.08 9.09 -21.71
CA GLU A 408 -0.31 10.24 -20.88
C GLU A 408 0.64 10.44 -19.69
N ALA A 409 1.93 10.36 -19.99
CA ALA A 409 3.04 10.72 -19.12
C ALA A 409 3.09 12.23 -18.91
N GLN A 410 3.15 12.66 -17.65
CA GLN A 410 3.08 14.06 -17.24
C GLN A 410 4.47 14.55 -16.80
N TYR A 411 4.58 15.83 -16.45
CA TYR A 411 5.85 16.43 -16.01
C TYR A 411 5.60 17.46 -14.90
N THR A 412 5.26 16.94 -13.72
CA THR A 412 5.11 17.69 -12.47
C THR A 412 6.10 17.27 -11.38
N VAL A 413 6.90 16.22 -11.58
CA VAL A 413 7.91 15.74 -10.61
C VAL A 413 9.30 15.64 -11.26
N ASP A 414 10.13 16.67 -11.10
CA ASP A 414 11.49 16.75 -11.68
C ASP A 414 12.46 15.78 -10.99
N SER A 415 12.43 15.75 -9.66
CA SER A 415 13.40 15.04 -8.82
C SER A 415 12.75 14.53 -7.52
N VAL A 416 13.37 13.53 -6.86
CA VAL A 416 12.96 13.08 -5.52
C VAL A 416 14.07 13.29 -4.48
N ASN A 417 13.67 13.58 -3.26
CA ASN A 417 14.58 13.64 -2.12
C ASN A 417 14.91 12.23 -1.62
N GLU A 418 15.99 11.65 -2.15
CA GLU A 418 16.53 10.32 -1.83
C GLU A 418 16.71 10.03 -0.31
N MET A 419 16.76 11.06 0.54
CA MET A 419 16.81 10.89 2.01
C MET A 419 15.45 10.54 2.65
N THR A 420 14.37 10.59 1.88
CA THR A 420 12.98 10.41 2.35
C THR A 420 12.12 9.55 1.43
N SER A 421 12.49 9.48 0.15
CA SER A 421 11.64 9.01 -0.94
C SER A 421 12.42 8.15 -1.92
N THR A 422 11.79 7.10 -2.45
CA THR A 422 12.38 6.16 -3.41
C THR A 422 11.76 6.35 -4.79
N ARG A 423 12.59 6.57 -5.81
CA ARG A 423 12.18 6.63 -7.22
C ARG A 423 11.96 5.22 -7.75
N TRP A 424 10.84 4.95 -8.42
CA TRP A 424 10.54 3.63 -8.98
C TRP A 424 10.51 3.62 -10.51
N VAL A 425 9.92 4.65 -11.11
CA VAL A 425 9.85 4.81 -12.57
C VAL A 425 10.20 6.25 -12.93
N TYR A 426 10.96 6.44 -14.00
CA TYR A 426 11.43 7.73 -14.51
C TYR A 426 11.58 7.68 -16.04
N THR A 427 11.78 8.81 -16.73
CA THR A 427 12.23 8.82 -18.13
C THR A 427 13.67 9.31 -18.23
N ASP A 428 14.40 8.95 -19.28
CA ASP A 428 15.75 9.47 -19.59
C ASP A 428 15.81 10.23 -20.93
N SER A 429 14.66 10.36 -21.61
CA SER A 429 14.49 10.94 -22.94
C SER A 429 12.98 11.13 -23.24
N PRO A 430 12.52 12.28 -23.75
CA PRO A 430 13.32 13.46 -24.12
C PRO A 430 13.90 14.22 -22.92
N GLU A 431 13.23 14.16 -21.76
CA GLU A 431 13.62 14.80 -20.51
C GLU A 431 13.85 13.75 -19.41
N ASP A 432 14.62 14.11 -18.37
CA ASP A 432 14.84 13.29 -17.17
C ASP A 432 13.84 13.75 -16.09
N THR A 433 12.87 12.92 -15.74
CA THR A 433 11.79 13.25 -14.80
C THR A 433 11.22 11.99 -14.16
N VAL A 434 10.68 12.11 -12.95
CA VAL A 434 10.09 11.02 -12.17
C VAL A 434 8.66 10.77 -12.63
N GLN A 435 8.25 9.50 -12.64
CA GLN A 435 6.92 9.05 -13.07
C GLN A 435 6.20 8.20 -12.02
N TYR A 436 6.97 7.55 -11.12
CA TYR A 436 6.47 6.94 -9.89
C TYR A 436 7.51 7.11 -8.77
N PHE A 437 7.07 7.52 -7.58
CA PHE A 437 7.88 7.45 -6.36
C PHE A 437 7.07 7.06 -5.12
N THR A 438 7.79 6.62 -4.09
CA THR A 438 7.23 6.29 -2.78
C THR A 438 7.89 7.10 -1.67
N PHE A 439 7.17 7.28 -0.56
CA PHE A 439 7.77 7.61 0.72
C PHE A 439 6.96 7.02 1.88
N ASN A 440 7.64 6.83 3.00
CA ASN A 440 7.03 6.28 4.22
C ASN A 440 6.62 7.41 5.18
N ALA A 441 5.56 7.18 5.95
CA ALA A 441 4.95 8.16 6.84
C ALA A 441 4.95 7.67 8.31
N PRO A 442 5.17 8.55 9.31
CA PRO A 442 5.45 9.98 9.19
C PRO A 442 6.78 10.30 8.49
N VAL A 443 6.88 11.45 7.80
CA VAL A 443 8.13 11.87 7.15
C VAL A 443 9.02 12.58 8.19
N GLY A 444 10.31 12.24 8.23
CA GLY A 444 11.29 12.86 9.13
C GLY A 444 11.40 12.25 10.53
N VAL A 445 10.72 11.13 10.80
CA VAL A 445 10.98 10.26 11.97
C VAL A 445 11.91 9.09 11.55
N PRO A 446 12.56 8.37 12.48
CA PRO A 446 13.32 7.16 12.17
C PRO A 446 12.46 6.10 11.48
N ALA A 447 13.05 5.27 10.62
CA ALA A 447 12.33 4.28 9.82
C ALA A 447 11.49 3.31 10.69
N GLU A 448 11.99 2.95 11.86
CA GLU A 448 11.33 2.07 12.85
C GLU A 448 10.13 2.74 13.56
N GLN A 449 9.83 3.99 13.23
CA GLN A 449 8.67 4.76 13.69
C GLN A 449 7.76 5.18 12.51
N GLN A 450 8.10 4.76 11.29
CA GLN A 450 7.24 4.90 10.12
C GLN A 450 6.37 3.65 9.98
N CYS A 451 5.12 3.82 9.58
CA CYS A 451 4.20 2.70 9.35
C CYS A 451 3.09 2.98 8.33
N GLY A 452 2.96 4.20 7.82
CA GLY A 452 2.16 4.52 6.63
C GLY A 452 3.01 4.63 5.38
N ARG A 453 2.38 4.66 4.21
CA ARG A 453 3.06 4.66 2.91
C ARG A 453 2.28 5.41 1.86
N VAL A 454 2.98 6.24 1.10
CA VAL A 454 2.44 7.01 -0.03
C VAL A 454 3.13 6.55 -1.31
N VAL A 455 2.35 6.32 -2.35
CA VAL A 455 2.80 6.27 -3.75
C VAL A 455 2.24 7.52 -4.44
N ASP A 456 3.08 8.21 -5.20
CA ASP A 456 2.70 9.28 -6.12
C ASP A 456 3.13 8.89 -7.55
N SER A 457 2.31 9.23 -8.53
CA SER A 457 2.41 8.74 -9.90
C SER A 457 2.07 9.84 -10.90
N ASP A 458 3.08 10.33 -11.62
CA ASP A 458 2.98 11.46 -12.55
C ASP A 458 2.49 11.03 -13.94
N ILE A 459 1.49 10.13 -13.97
CA ILE A 459 0.85 9.58 -15.18
C ILE A 459 -0.66 9.41 -14.95
N HIS A 460 -1.45 9.37 -16.04
CA HIS A 460 -2.82 8.86 -15.98
C HIS A 460 -2.81 7.35 -16.20
N VAL A 461 -3.23 6.57 -15.21
CA VAL A 461 -2.92 5.13 -15.18
C VAL A 461 -3.91 4.30 -15.99
N SER A 462 -5.20 4.56 -15.92
CA SER A 462 -6.24 3.77 -16.59
C SER A 462 -6.65 4.34 -17.96
N SER A 463 -5.69 4.94 -18.69
CA SER A 463 -5.94 5.54 -20.01
C SER A 463 -6.49 4.50 -21.01
N GLY A 464 -7.76 4.66 -21.41
CA GLY A 464 -8.45 3.76 -22.33
C GLY A 464 -9.89 3.40 -21.95
N ASP A 465 -10.29 3.61 -20.70
CA ASP A 465 -11.69 3.59 -20.27
C ASP A 465 -12.35 4.98 -20.37
N ASN A 466 -13.68 5.05 -20.27
CA ASN A 466 -14.43 6.31 -20.37
C ASN A 466 -14.60 6.98 -19.01
N ILE A 467 -14.12 8.23 -18.91
CA ILE A 467 -14.24 9.11 -17.74
C ILE A 467 -15.67 9.65 -17.62
N GLY A 468 -16.17 9.79 -16.38
CA GLY A 468 -17.45 10.46 -16.07
C GLY A 468 -18.71 9.63 -16.30
N GLU A 469 -18.59 8.39 -16.80
CA GLU A 469 -19.72 7.49 -17.02
C GLU A 469 -20.12 6.74 -15.73
N PRO A 470 -21.42 6.57 -15.40
CA PRO A 470 -21.88 5.99 -14.14
C PRO A 470 -21.31 4.60 -13.82
N PHE A 471 -20.67 4.42 -12.66
CA PHE A 471 -19.88 3.21 -12.42
C PHE A 471 -20.73 1.91 -12.44
N PRO A 472 -20.31 0.84 -13.15
CA PRO A 472 -19.03 0.66 -13.85
C PRO A 472 -19.12 0.81 -15.38
N THR A 473 -20.06 1.59 -15.94
CA THR A 473 -20.27 1.62 -17.41
C THR A 473 -19.14 2.31 -18.18
N GLY A 474 -18.29 3.11 -17.52
CA GLY A 474 -17.07 3.64 -18.12
C GLY A 474 -15.97 2.59 -18.36
N CYS A 475 -16.00 1.48 -17.60
CA CYS A 475 -14.96 0.45 -17.58
C CYS A 475 -15.12 -0.55 -18.75
N GLU A 476 -14.85 -0.10 -19.97
CA GLU A 476 -14.98 -0.91 -21.20
C GLU A 476 -13.84 -1.94 -21.36
N THR A 477 -12.61 -1.59 -20.99
CA THR A 477 -11.42 -2.41 -21.25
C THR A 477 -11.32 -3.59 -20.27
N GLN A 478 -10.91 -4.76 -20.79
CA GLN A 478 -11.02 -6.06 -20.12
C GLN A 478 -9.67 -6.68 -19.71
N GLY A 479 -8.57 -5.93 -19.83
CA GLY A 479 -7.22 -6.43 -19.54
C GLY A 479 -6.26 -5.28 -19.28
N LEU A 480 -5.31 -5.53 -18.38
CA LEU A 480 -4.40 -4.52 -17.85
C LEU A 480 -3.33 -4.13 -18.88
N SER A 481 -3.17 -2.82 -19.09
CA SER A 481 -2.06 -2.20 -19.81
C SER A 481 -0.73 -2.25 -19.01
N PRO A 482 0.43 -1.91 -19.61
CA PRO A 482 1.71 -1.80 -18.90
C PRO A 482 1.67 -0.92 -17.65
N GLN A 483 1.12 0.28 -17.79
CA GLN A 483 0.95 1.27 -16.72
C GLN A 483 0.01 0.78 -15.61
N GLU A 484 -1.12 0.15 -15.95
CA GLU A 484 -1.99 -0.46 -14.95
C GLU A 484 -1.29 -1.61 -14.21
N LYS A 485 -0.52 -2.46 -14.89
CA LYS A 485 0.26 -3.53 -14.24
C LYS A 485 1.26 -2.96 -13.24
N ALA A 486 1.97 -1.89 -13.59
CA ALA A 486 2.86 -1.20 -12.65
C ALA A 486 2.11 -0.70 -11.41
N LEU A 487 0.91 -0.13 -11.56
CA LEU A 487 0.08 0.23 -10.40
C LEU A 487 -0.45 -1.01 -9.64
N VAL A 488 -0.77 -2.13 -10.29
CA VAL A 488 -1.18 -3.34 -9.55
C VAL A 488 -0.03 -3.86 -8.67
N PHE A 489 1.22 -3.78 -9.12
CA PHE A 489 2.39 -4.04 -8.29
C PHE A 489 2.45 -3.07 -7.10
N MET A 490 2.37 -1.76 -7.35
CA MET A 490 2.36 -0.72 -6.30
C MET A 490 1.18 -0.88 -5.32
N PHE A 491 0.03 -1.37 -5.78
CA PHE A 491 -1.18 -1.55 -5.00
C PHE A 491 -1.06 -2.72 -4.00
N PHE A 492 -0.44 -3.83 -4.41
CA PHE A 492 -0.17 -4.94 -3.50
C PHE A 492 1.05 -4.67 -2.60
N GLU A 493 2.08 -3.94 -3.06
CA GLU A 493 3.13 -3.39 -2.19
C GLU A 493 2.61 -2.36 -1.17
N LEU A 494 1.64 -1.52 -1.55
CA LEU A 494 0.90 -0.67 -0.60
C LEU A 494 0.06 -1.52 0.37
N SER A 495 -0.51 -2.63 -0.08
CA SER A 495 -1.30 -3.53 0.77
C SER A 495 -0.44 -4.30 1.79
N ALA A 496 0.86 -4.46 1.53
CA ALA A 496 1.78 -5.17 2.41
C ALA A 496 2.06 -4.42 3.73
N CYS A 497 2.52 -5.17 4.73
CA CYS A 497 3.07 -4.61 5.96
C CYS A 497 4.38 -3.85 5.65
N LEU A 498 4.70 -2.80 6.43
CA LEU A 498 5.75 -1.86 6.01
C LEU A 498 7.17 -2.40 6.24
N ILE A 499 7.89 -2.58 5.13
CA ILE A 499 9.32 -2.89 5.05
C ILE A 499 10.00 -1.80 4.20
N PRO A 500 11.21 -1.31 4.52
CA PRO A 500 12.00 -0.43 3.66
C PRO A 500 12.11 -0.92 2.21
N ASP A 501 12.31 -0.01 1.26
CA ASP A 501 12.34 -0.37 -0.17
C ASP A 501 13.70 -0.92 -0.62
N ASP A 502 14.75 -0.69 0.16
CA ASP A 502 16.09 -1.26 0.01
C ASP A 502 16.28 -2.65 0.67
N GLU A 503 15.25 -3.17 1.36
CA GLU A 503 15.24 -4.50 1.97
C GLU A 503 14.37 -5.51 1.19
N ASP A 504 14.78 -6.79 1.21
CA ASP A 504 13.97 -7.90 0.68
C ASP A 504 12.74 -8.15 1.58
N PRO A 505 11.54 -8.38 1.02
CA PRO A 505 10.36 -8.68 1.83
C PRO A 505 10.47 -9.98 2.66
N ILE A 506 9.79 -10.01 3.81
CA ILE A 506 9.67 -11.19 4.69
C ILE A 506 8.21 -11.69 4.73
N PRO A 507 7.96 -12.98 5.03
CA PRO A 507 6.59 -13.53 5.09
C PRO A 507 5.64 -12.81 6.08
N GLY A 508 6.18 -12.21 7.14
CA GLY A 508 5.46 -11.56 8.24
C GLY A 508 6.01 -11.98 9.60
#